data_AF-A0A1Y4VB46-F1
#
_entry.id   AF-A0A1Y4VB46-F1
#
_cell.length_a   1.000
_cell.length_b   1.000
_cell.length_c   1.000
_cell.angle_alpha   90.00
_cell.angle_beta   90.00
_cell.angle_gamma   90.00
#
_symmetry.space_group_name_H-M   'P 1'
#
loop_
_entity.id
_entity.type
_entity.pdbx_description
1 polymer ?
#
loop_
_entity_poly.entity_id
_entity_poly.type
_entity_poly.pdbx_seq_one_letter_code
_entity_poly.pdbx_strand_id
1 'polypeptide(L)'
;MENKYTYHFELSQELPGDIPLKPVEKLTSEKPWYGHSYGDRVGRIYLDGRKESFFVKDQEQGGTKLFDQMLAKNVTYPHVHSMYDRKTGETYDCEDHYILRDVAGHSSLQPTLTDDALDTCMNVGFTYHYEILLVLDMEWKRYISQTVQTHGPFTYGLYDIITSLGDIIEEWAEAEENGFRKDEDGIHALFYNLIGEEIEESFPATETLLLYLNSVRIYGMERMIDEK
;
A
#
# COMPACT_ATOMS: atom_id res chain seq x y z
N MET A 1 -6.08 0.90 -26.49
CA MET A 1 -6.83 1.48 -25.36
C MET A 1 -5.80 1.69 -24.27
N GLU A 2 -5.62 2.91 -23.78
CA GLU A 2 -4.78 3.13 -22.58
C GLU A 2 -5.47 2.42 -21.41
N ASN A 3 -4.83 1.39 -20.86
CA ASN A 3 -5.32 0.74 -19.66
C ASN A 3 -5.19 1.75 -18.52
N LYS A 4 -6.31 2.32 -18.07
CA LYS A 4 -6.37 3.18 -16.88
C LYS A 4 -6.80 2.35 -15.69
N TYR A 5 -5.93 2.22 -14.71
CA TYR A 5 -6.24 1.60 -13.43
C TYR A 5 -7.02 2.58 -12.58
N THR A 6 -8.08 2.12 -11.92
CA THR A 6 -8.93 2.93 -11.04
C THR A 6 -8.85 2.39 -9.63
N TYR A 7 -8.61 3.28 -8.68
CA TYR A 7 -8.52 2.95 -7.27
C TYR A 7 -9.52 3.78 -6.47
N HIS A 8 -10.11 3.16 -5.47
CA HIS A 8 -11.02 3.79 -4.51
C HIS A 8 -10.33 3.87 -3.16
N PHE A 9 -10.38 5.05 -2.56
CA PHE A 9 -9.68 5.36 -1.31
C PHE A 9 -10.67 5.84 -0.26
N GLU A 10 -10.66 5.21 0.90
CA GLU A 10 -11.53 5.54 2.02
C GLU A 10 -10.71 6.18 3.13
N LEU A 11 -11.26 7.18 3.82
CA LEU A 11 -10.59 7.78 4.97
C LEU A 11 -10.28 6.71 6.02
N SER A 12 -9.00 6.63 6.44
CA SER A 12 -8.54 5.65 7.45
C SER A 12 -9.12 5.90 8.84
N GLN A 13 -9.71 7.08 9.05
CA GLN A 13 -10.30 7.49 10.33
C GLN A 13 -11.40 8.51 10.13
N GLU A 14 -12.31 8.59 11.10
CA GLU A 14 -13.35 9.63 11.12
C GLU A 14 -12.73 11.02 11.30
N LEU A 15 -13.17 11.97 10.47
CA LEU A 15 -12.77 13.36 10.54
C LEU A 15 -13.79 14.21 11.32
N PRO A 16 -13.37 15.35 11.89
CA PRO A 16 -14.31 16.33 12.41
C PRO A 16 -15.32 16.77 11.34
N GLY A 17 -16.60 16.87 11.70
CA GLY A 17 -17.70 17.07 10.73
C GLY A 17 -17.69 18.40 9.96
N ASP A 18 -16.83 19.35 10.33
CA ASP A 18 -16.62 20.62 9.64
C ASP A 18 -15.51 20.59 8.58
N ILE A 19 -14.81 19.46 8.44
CA ILE A 19 -13.70 19.30 7.48
C ILE A 19 -14.25 18.92 6.10
N PRO A 20 -13.93 19.70 5.04
CA PRO A 20 -14.51 19.52 3.71
C PRO A 20 -13.78 18.45 2.89
N LEU A 21 -13.47 17.29 3.48
CA LEU A 21 -12.89 16.14 2.78
C LEU A 21 -13.97 15.10 2.51
N LYS A 22 -13.97 14.53 1.30
CA LYS A 22 -14.90 13.44 0.97
C LYS A 22 -14.47 12.15 1.67
N PRO A 23 -15.42 11.31 2.13
CA PRO A 23 -15.11 10.01 2.70
C PRO A 23 -14.42 9.07 1.72
N VAL A 24 -14.83 9.11 0.46
CA VAL A 24 -14.29 8.27 -0.61
C VAL A 24 -13.75 9.15 -1.73
N GLU A 25 -12.53 8.87 -2.17
CA GLU A 25 -11.91 9.47 -3.34
C GLU A 25 -11.61 8.41 -4.41
N LYS A 26 -11.61 8.84 -5.66
CA LYS A 26 -11.31 7.98 -6.81
C LYS A 26 -10.13 8.55 -7.57
N LEU A 27 -9.05 7.79 -7.65
CA LEU A 27 -7.87 8.14 -8.44
C LEU A 27 -7.69 7.18 -9.61
N THR A 28 -7.08 7.68 -10.67
CA THR A 28 -6.73 6.89 -11.85
C THR A 28 -5.24 6.99 -12.12
N SER A 29 -4.62 5.86 -12.46
CA SER A 29 -3.20 5.78 -12.83
C SER A 29 -3.04 5.14 -14.20
N GLU A 30 -1.98 5.53 -14.92
CA GLU A 30 -1.57 4.92 -16.18
C GLU A 30 -0.83 3.59 -15.95
N LYS A 31 -0.20 3.45 -14.80
CA LYS A 31 0.51 2.23 -14.38
C LYS A 31 -0.21 1.59 -13.18
N PRO A 32 -0.11 0.26 -13.01
CA PRO A 32 -0.51 -0.35 -11.76
C PRO A 32 0.22 0.32 -10.59
N TRP A 33 -0.54 0.68 -9.57
CA TRP A 33 -0.04 1.18 -8.30
C TRP A 33 -0.31 0.11 -7.23
N TYR A 34 0.73 -0.25 -6.47
CA TYR A 34 0.71 -1.35 -5.51
C TYR A 34 0.78 -0.85 -4.04
N GLY A 35 0.55 0.44 -3.83
CA GLY A 35 0.43 1.00 -2.49
C GLY A 35 -0.87 0.58 -1.80
N HIS A 36 -0.84 0.57 -0.47
CA HIS A 36 -1.99 0.18 0.36
C HIS A 36 -2.75 1.39 0.91
N SER A 37 -2.16 2.58 0.83
CA SER A 37 -2.73 3.82 1.35
C SER A 37 -2.22 5.04 0.57
N TYR A 38 -2.92 6.15 0.71
CA TYR A 38 -2.62 7.42 0.05
C TYR A 38 -2.83 8.59 1.01
N GLY A 39 -1.98 9.61 0.94
CA GLY A 39 -2.07 10.79 1.78
C GLY A 39 -2.60 12.02 1.04
N ASP A 40 -3.71 12.58 1.50
CA ASP A 40 -4.12 13.93 1.11
C ASP A 40 -3.30 14.96 1.91
N ARG A 41 -2.42 15.72 1.25
CA ARG A 41 -1.68 16.78 1.92
C ARG A 41 -2.62 17.93 2.31
N VAL A 42 -2.76 18.21 3.60
CA VAL A 42 -3.70 19.20 4.14
C VAL A 42 -3.03 20.47 4.69
N GLY A 43 -1.77 20.38 5.09
CA GLY A 43 -1.01 21.55 5.52
C GLY A 43 0.49 21.28 5.61
N ARG A 44 1.22 22.33 5.96
CA ARG A 44 2.68 22.34 6.12
C ARG A 44 3.08 23.20 7.29
N ILE A 45 4.10 22.76 8.02
CA ILE A 45 4.78 23.53 9.06
C ILE A 45 6.25 23.67 8.66
N TYR A 46 6.71 24.91 8.60
CA TYR A 46 8.12 25.25 8.35
C TYR A 46 8.91 25.26 9.66
N LEU A 47 10.24 25.13 9.59
CA LEU A 47 11.13 25.17 10.77
C LEU A 47 10.99 26.45 11.62
N ASP A 48 10.63 27.58 11.00
CA ASP A 48 10.39 28.84 11.69
C ASP A 48 9.02 28.90 12.41
N GLY A 49 8.24 27.82 12.35
CA GLY A 49 6.90 27.70 12.91
C GLY A 49 5.80 28.29 12.03
N ARG A 50 6.13 28.82 10.84
CA ARG A 50 5.12 29.27 9.88
C ARG A 50 4.28 28.08 9.43
N LYS A 51 2.97 28.31 9.33
CA LYS A 51 2.01 27.31 8.86
C LYS A 51 1.42 27.72 7.51
N GLU A 52 1.25 26.74 6.65
CA GLU A 52 0.53 26.86 5.39
C GLU A 52 -0.59 25.82 5.34
N SER A 53 -1.78 26.24 4.93
CA SER A 53 -2.94 25.36 4.76
C SER A 53 -3.18 25.12 3.28
N PHE A 54 -3.46 23.86 2.91
CA PHE A 54 -3.80 23.47 1.54
C PHE A 54 -5.31 23.37 1.31
N PHE A 55 -6.14 23.72 2.32
CA PHE A 55 -7.58 23.84 2.12
C PHE A 55 -7.90 25.14 1.35
N VAL A 56 -8.67 25.01 0.25
CA VAL A 56 -9.11 26.16 -0.56
C VAL A 56 -9.75 27.27 0.29
N LYS A 57 -10.61 26.90 1.25
CA LYS A 57 -11.29 27.86 2.14
C LYS A 57 -10.33 28.64 3.05
N ASP A 58 -9.27 27.98 3.53
CA ASP A 58 -8.26 28.63 4.36
C ASP A 58 -7.40 29.59 3.50
N GLN A 59 -7.07 29.19 2.27
CA GLN A 59 -6.30 30.02 1.33
C GLN A 59 -7.07 31.28 0.92
N GLU A 60 -8.37 31.16 0.62
CA GLU A 60 -9.24 32.29 0.30
C GLU A 60 -9.38 33.30 1.45
N GLN A 61 -9.29 32.83 2.70
CA GLN A 61 -9.43 33.65 3.90
C GLN A 61 -8.08 34.15 4.45
N GLY A 62 -6.96 33.72 3.86
CA GLY A 62 -5.62 34.09 4.32
C GLY A 62 -5.28 33.56 5.72
N GLY A 63 -5.67 32.31 6.03
CA GLY A 63 -5.46 31.70 7.34
C GLY A 63 -5.21 30.20 7.31
N THR A 64 -5.21 29.57 8.48
CA THR A 64 -4.94 28.13 8.67
C THR A 64 -6.00 27.46 9.55
N LYS A 65 -7.21 28.02 9.62
CA LYS A 65 -8.21 27.64 10.63
C LYS A 65 -8.58 26.16 10.55
N LEU A 66 -8.86 25.64 9.35
CA LEU A 66 -9.18 24.22 9.17
C LEU A 66 -7.96 23.35 9.48
N PHE A 67 -6.78 23.76 9.03
CA PHE A 67 -5.55 23.02 9.32
C PHE A 67 -5.25 22.97 10.83
N ASP A 68 -5.39 24.07 11.55
CA ASP A 68 -5.21 24.14 13.00
C ASP A 68 -6.20 23.27 13.77
N GLN A 69 -7.45 23.17 13.29
CA GLN A 69 -8.43 22.23 13.86
C GLN A 69 -7.97 20.77 13.71
N MET A 70 -7.41 20.42 12.55
CA MET A 70 -6.90 19.07 12.29
C MET A 70 -5.70 18.73 13.18
N LEU A 71 -4.75 19.67 13.32
CA LEU A 71 -3.62 19.54 14.23
C LEU A 71 -4.07 19.35 15.68
N ALA A 72 -5.02 20.17 16.14
CA ALA A 72 -5.54 20.08 17.52
C ALA A 72 -6.26 18.75 17.82
N LYS A 73 -6.80 18.09 16.79
CA LYS A 73 -7.48 16.79 16.89
C LYS A 73 -6.53 15.61 16.74
N ASN A 74 -5.26 15.84 16.39
CA ASN A 74 -4.25 14.81 16.14
C ASN A 74 -4.70 13.77 15.10
N VAL A 75 -5.31 14.25 14.02
CA VAL A 75 -5.84 13.40 12.93
C VAL A 75 -4.94 13.37 11.69
N THR A 76 -3.83 14.09 11.73
CA THR A 76 -2.88 14.20 10.61
C THR A 76 -1.68 13.29 10.82
N TYR A 77 -1.19 12.70 9.73
CA TYR A 77 0.11 12.04 9.66
C TYR A 77 1.20 13.05 9.28
N PRO A 78 2.19 13.32 10.15
CA PRO A 78 3.31 14.19 9.82
C PRO A 78 4.37 13.43 8.99
N HIS A 79 4.92 14.09 7.98
CA HIS A 79 6.04 13.58 7.18
C HIS A 79 7.05 14.71 6.95
N VAL A 80 8.26 14.52 7.48
CA VAL A 80 9.34 15.51 7.42
C VAL A 80 10.20 15.24 6.21
N HIS A 81 10.42 16.28 5.39
CA HIS A 81 11.29 16.17 4.23
C HIS A 81 12.00 17.50 3.93
N SER A 82 13.10 17.41 3.20
CA SER A 82 13.82 18.59 2.69
C SER A 82 13.23 19.05 1.37
N MET A 83 13.20 20.37 1.17
CA MET A 83 12.79 21.02 -0.07
C MET A 83 13.90 21.88 -0.63
N TYR A 84 14.02 21.90 -1.96
CA TYR A 84 14.97 22.74 -2.66
C TYR A 84 14.26 23.91 -3.33
N ASP A 85 14.57 25.14 -2.90
CA ASP A 85 14.10 26.34 -3.57
C ASP A 85 14.97 26.60 -4.81
N ARG A 86 14.38 26.40 -6.00
CA ARG A 86 15.06 26.65 -7.27
C ARG A 86 15.45 28.11 -7.51
N LYS A 87 14.80 29.07 -6.84
CA LYS A 87 15.06 30.51 -7.01
C LYS A 87 16.23 30.97 -6.14
N THR A 88 16.28 30.53 -4.88
CA THR A 88 17.33 30.94 -3.94
C THR A 88 18.52 29.97 -3.95
N GLY A 89 18.32 28.72 -4.39
CA GLY A 89 19.30 27.65 -4.31
C GLY A 89 19.45 27.06 -2.91
N GLU A 90 18.58 27.44 -1.98
CA GLU A 90 18.63 26.99 -0.59
C GLU A 90 17.79 25.72 -0.40
N THR A 91 18.26 24.87 0.50
CA THR A 91 17.51 23.72 1.00
C THR A 91 16.94 24.07 2.37
N TYR A 92 15.67 23.77 2.58
CA TYR A 92 15.01 23.94 3.88
C TYR A 92 14.17 22.72 4.20
N ASP A 93 14.04 22.39 5.47
CA ASP A 93 13.18 21.30 5.91
C ASP A 93 11.77 21.82 6.22
N CYS A 94 10.78 20.97 5.99
CA CYS A 94 9.41 21.19 6.40
C CYS A 94 8.74 19.88 6.79
N GLU A 95 7.68 20.01 7.59
CA GLU A 95 6.78 18.92 7.95
C GLU A 95 5.47 19.09 7.19
N ASP A 96 5.22 18.19 6.24
CA ASP A 96 3.93 18.09 5.55
C ASP A 96 2.99 17.22 6.38
N HIS A 97 1.74 17.66 6.51
CA HIS A 97 0.70 16.95 7.23
C HIS A 97 -0.31 16.38 6.25
N TYR A 98 -0.57 15.08 6.40
CA TYR A 98 -1.43 14.31 5.51
C TYR A 98 -2.64 13.75 6.24
N ILE A 99 -3.73 13.57 5.50
CA ILE A 99 -4.85 12.72 5.89
C ILE A 99 -4.75 11.42 5.12
N LEU A 100 -4.58 10.34 5.87
CA LEU A 100 -4.42 9.02 5.30
C LEU A 100 -5.77 8.47 4.83
N ARG A 101 -5.71 7.80 3.69
CA ARG A 101 -6.76 7.00 3.12
C ARG A 101 -6.24 5.61 2.83
N ASP A 102 -7.03 4.60 3.13
CA ASP A 102 -6.71 3.24 2.75
C ASP A 102 -7.34 2.89 1.40
N VAL A 103 -6.70 2.00 0.67
CA VAL A 103 -7.29 1.42 -0.53
C VAL A 103 -8.48 0.55 -0.12
N ALA A 104 -9.65 0.86 -0.68
CA ALA A 104 -10.89 0.16 -0.37
C ALA A 104 -10.75 -1.35 -0.67
N GLY A 105 -11.02 -2.19 0.33
CA GLY A 105 -10.94 -3.65 0.19
C GLY A 105 -9.52 -4.21 0.09
N HIS A 106 -8.48 -3.41 0.36
CA HIS A 106 -7.10 -3.88 0.34
C HIS A 106 -6.87 -4.99 1.38
N SER A 107 -6.02 -5.96 1.04
CA SER A 107 -5.75 -7.16 1.85
C SER A 107 -5.23 -6.83 3.25
N SER A 108 -4.47 -5.73 3.40
CA SER A 108 -3.93 -5.29 4.69
C SER A 108 -5.03 -4.92 5.71
N LEU A 109 -6.24 -4.62 5.25
CA LEU A 109 -7.40 -4.33 6.09
C LEU A 109 -8.20 -5.59 6.45
N GLN A 110 -7.94 -6.71 5.77
CA GLN A 110 -8.61 -7.98 6.03
C GLN A 110 -7.94 -8.71 7.19
N PRO A 111 -8.70 -9.36 8.09
CA PRO A 111 -8.12 -10.20 9.13
C PRO A 111 -7.48 -11.45 8.52
N THR A 112 -6.52 -12.03 9.24
CA THR A 112 -5.99 -13.35 8.88
C THR A 112 -7.10 -14.39 9.08
N LEU A 113 -7.28 -15.26 8.09
CA LEU A 113 -8.21 -16.37 8.19
C LEU A 113 -7.69 -17.37 9.25
N THR A 114 -8.49 -17.59 10.29
CA THR A 114 -8.13 -18.48 11.41
C THR A 114 -9.19 -19.52 11.74
N ASP A 115 -10.42 -19.34 11.24
CA ASP A 115 -11.56 -20.21 11.53
C ASP A 115 -11.81 -21.30 10.48
N ASP A 116 -11.01 -21.32 9.41
CA ASP A 116 -11.10 -22.31 8.33
C ASP A 116 -9.70 -22.71 7.83
N ALA A 117 -9.59 -23.87 7.20
CA ALA A 117 -8.32 -24.42 6.74
C ALA A 117 -8.46 -25.11 5.38
N LEU A 118 -7.38 -25.02 4.61
CA LEU A 118 -7.21 -25.83 3.40
C LEU A 118 -7.16 -27.32 3.78
N ASP A 119 -7.87 -28.15 3.01
CA ASP A 119 -7.86 -29.60 3.16
C ASP A 119 -7.54 -30.30 1.83
N THR A 120 -7.30 -31.62 1.89
CA THR A 120 -6.99 -32.45 0.72
C THR A 120 -8.16 -33.38 0.36
N CYS A 121 -9.39 -33.06 0.77
CA CYS A 121 -10.55 -33.91 0.55
C CYS A 121 -10.89 -33.98 -0.94
N MET A 122 -11.08 -35.20 -1.46
CA MET A 122 -11.19 -35.43 -2.91
C MET A 122 -12.37 -34.73 -3.62
N ASN A 123 -13.41 -34.33 -2.89
CA ASN A 123 -14.64 -33.72 -3.42
C ASN A 123 -14.77 -32.24 -3.04
N VAL A 124 -13.66 -31.59 -2.73
CA VAL A 124 -13.62 -30.20 -2.26
C VAL A 124 -12.67 -29.42 -3.15
N GLY A 125 -13.10 -28.24 -3.57
CA GLY A 125 -12.25 -27.22 -4.18
C GLY A 125 -12.16 -26.00 -3.27
N PHE A 126 -11.10 -25.22 -3.44
CA PHE A 126 -10.89 -23.97 -2.72
C PHE A 126 -10.54 -22.87 -3.70
N THR A 127 -11.18 -21.71 -3.52
CA THR A 127 -10.65 -20.43 -3.99
C THR A 127 -10.18 -19.68 -2.76
N TYR A 128 -8.90 -19.39 -2.63
CA TYR A 128 -8.38 -18.65 -1.48
C TYR A 128 -7.47 -17.51 -1.90
N HIS A 129 -7.39 -16.52 -1.03
CA HIS A 129 -6.58 -15.32 -1.22
C HIS A 129 -5.47 -15.29 -0.18
N TYR A 130 -4.25 -15.11 -0.65
CA TYR A 130 -3.09 -14.93 0.22
C TYR A 130 -2.42 -13.58 -0.03
N GLU A 131 -1.80 -13.08 1.03
CA GLU A 131 -1.04 -11.85 1.05
C GLU A 131 0.41 -12.17 1.44
N ILE A 132 1.35 -11.58 0.70
CA ILE A 132 2.76 -11.47 1.08
C ILE A 132 3.03 -10.03 1.50
N LEU A 133 3.69 -9.85 2.65
CA LEU A 133 4.16 -8.56 3.13
C LEU A 133 5.69 -8.55 3.16
N LEU A 134 6.27 -7.66 2.36
CA LEU A 134 7.68 -7.29 2.42
C LEU A 134 7.82 -5.93 3.11
N VAL A 135 8.77 -5.80 4.03
CA VAL A 135 8.99 -4.59 4.83
C VAL A 135 10.47 -4.22 4.72
N LEU A 136 10.78 -3.19 3.94
CA LEU A 136 12.15 -2.70 3.76
C LEU A 136 12.65 -2.05 5.06
N ASP A 137 11.83 -1.17 5.63
CA ASP A 137 12.01 -0.57 6.94
C ASP A 137 10.65 -0.23 7.56
N MET A 138 10.62 0.58 8.62
CA MET A 138 9.36 0.91 9.32
C MET A 138 8.36 1.68 8.44
N GLU A 139 8.83 2.42 7.43
CA GLU A 139 8.02 3.28 6.58
C GLU A 139 7.63 2.61 5.26
N TRP A 140 8.56 1.86 4.66
CA TRP A 140 8.42 1.32 3.32
C TRP A 140 7.96 -0.14 3.31
N LYS A 141 6.74 -0.36 2.80
CA LYS A 141 6.09 -1.67 2.79
C LYS A 141 5.58 -2.02 1.42
N ARG A 142 5.44 -3.31 1.19
CA ARG A 142 4.91 -3.86 -0.05
C ARG A 142 4.00 -5.05 0.25
N TYR A 143 2.74 -4.92 -0.15
CA TYR A 143 1.75 -5.97 -0.07
C TYR A 143 1.53 -6.57 -1.45
N ILE A 144 1.51 -7.89 -1.55
CA ILE A 144 1.20 -8.60 -2.78
C ILE A 144 0.05 -9.55 -2.47
N SER A 145 -1.09 -9.34 -3.13
CA SER A 145 -2.27 -10.18 -3.00
C SER A 145 -2.42 -11.08 -4.21
N GLN A 146 -2.68 -12.36 -3.97
CA GLN A 146 -2.86 -13.35 -5.03
C GLN A 146 -4.08 -14.22 -4.72
N THR A 147 -4.72 -14.70 -5.78
CA THR A 147 -5.85 -15.63 -5.70
C THR A 147 -5.44 -16.97 -6.26
N VAL A 148 -5.66 -18.03 -5.49
CA VAL A 148 -5.37 -19.40 -5.88
C VAL A 148 -6.67 -20.16 -5.97
N GLN A 149 -6.84 -20.90 -7.05
CA GLN A 149 -7.88 -21.92 -7.19
C GLN A 149 -7.23 -23.29 -7.19
N THR A 150 -7.71 -24.17 -6.32
CA THR A 150 -7.13 -25.51 -6.18
C THR A 150 -8.22 -26.54 -5.90
N HIS A 151 -7.94 -27.79 -6.27
CA HIS A 151 -8.92 -28.87 -6.23
C HIS A 151 -8.38 -30.11 -5.50
N GLY A 152 -9.18 -30.59 -4.57
CA GLY A 152 -9.14 -31.89 -3.94
C GLY A 152 -7.77 -32.34 -3.40
N PRO A 153 -7.25 -33.50 -3.80
CA PRO A 153 -6.04 -34.07 -3.21
C PRO A 153 -4.75 -33.34 -3.59
N PHE A 154 -4.82 -32.35 -4.48
CA PHE A 154 -3.69 -31.55 -4.94
C PHE A 154 -3.77 -30.09 -4.46
N THR A 155 -4.44 -29.88 -3.31
CA THR A 155 -4.53 -28.57 -2.68
C THR A 155 -3.15 -27.94 -2.51
N TYR A 156 -2.92 -26.87 -3.25
CA TYR A 156 -1.74 -26.02 -3.16
C TYR A 156 -1.95 -25.08 -1.97
N GLY A 157 -1.13 -25.20 -0.93
CA GLY A 157 -1.30 -24.48 0.33
C GLY A 157 -0.24 -23.42 0.60
N LEU A 158 -0.36 -22.78 1.77
CA LEU A 158 0.56 -21.72 2.19
C LEU A 158 2.01 -22.19 2.32
N TYR A 159 2.22 -23.45 2.75
CA TYR A 159 3.56 -24.03 2.82
C TYR A 159 4.20 -24.09 1.44
N ASP A 160 3.46 -24.56 0.42
CA ASP A 160 3.94 -24.66 -0.95
C ASP A 160 4.29 -23.27 -1.51
N ILE A 161 3.44 -22.27 -1.24
CA ILE A 161 3.70 -20.86 -1.57
C ILE A 161 5.02 -20.39 -0.95
N ILE A 162 5.22 -20.61 0.35
CA ILE A 162 6.42 -20.16 1.05
C ILE A 162 7.67 -20.85 0.50
N THR A 163 7.60 -22.16 0.21
CA THR A 163 8.75 -22.90 -0.32
C THR A 163 9.12 -22.51 -1.75
N SER A 164 8.16 -22.04 -2.54
CA SER A 164 8.36 -21.63 -3.94
C SER A 164 8.43 -20.12 -4.12
N LEU A 165 8.42 -19.35 -3.02
CA LEU A 165 8.30 -17.89 -3.10
C LEU A 165 9.45 -17.24 -3.87
N GLY A 166 10.67 -17.79 -3.75
CA GLY A 166 11.82 -17.35 -4.54
C GLY A 166 11.55 -17.47 -6.04
N ASP A 167 11.22 -18.68 -6.49
CA ASP A 167 10.91 -18.94 -7.90
C ASP A 167 9.75 -18.08 -8.41
N ILE A 168 8.68 -17.93 -7.62
CA ILE A 168 7.52 -17.10 -7.95
C ILE A 168 7.92 -15.63 -8.16
N ILE A 169 8.76 -15.08 -7.29
CA ILE A 169 9.22 -13.69 -7.42
C ILE A 169 10.13 -13.53 -8.64
N GLU A 170 10.97 -14.52 -8.94
CA GLU A 170 11.79 -14.48 -10.15
C GLU A 170 10.94 -14.49 -11.42
N GLU A 171 9.92 -15.34 -11.48
CA GLU A 171 8.96 -15.38 -12.59
C GLU A 171 8.26 -14.02 -12.75
N TRP A 172 7.80 -13.39 -11.66
CA TRP A 172 7.22 -12.05 -11.72
C TRP A 172 8.22 -11.00 -12.19
N ALA A 173 9.45 -11.03 -11.70
CA ALA A 173 10.48 -10.07 -12.07
C ALA A 173 10.90 -10.19 -13.54
N GLU A 174 10.97 -11.41 -14.08
CA GLU A 174 11.26 -11.68 -15.49
C GLU A 174 10.12 -11.26 -16.42
N ALA A 175 8.88 -11.36 -15.94
CA ALA A 175 7.69 -10.92 -16.66
C ALA A 175 7.38 -9.41 -16.49
N GLU A 176 8.16 -8.70 -15.67
CA GLU A 176 7.87 -7.31 -15.22
C GLU A 176 6.47 -7.16 -14.60
N GLU A 177 6.02 -8.20 -13.89
CA GLU A 177 4.71 -8.27 -13.30
C GLU A 177 4.73 -7.90 -11.82
N ASN A 178 3.55 -7.52 -11.33
CA ASN A 178 3.36 -7.16 -9.93
C ASN A 178 4.38 -6.11 -9.47
N GLY A 179 4.91 -5.21 -10.29
CA GLY A 179 5.86 -4.19 -9.83
C GLY A 179 7.22 -4.74 -9.39
N PHE A 180 7.59 -5.91 -9.90
CA PHE A 180 8.95 -6.44 -9.89
C PHE A 180 9.57 -6.27 -11.28
N ARG A 181 10.89 -6.12 -11.35
CA ARG A 181 11.65 -6.22 -12.61
C ARG A 181 13.02 -6.84 -12.34
N LYS A 182 13.63 -7.47 -13.34
CA LYS A 182 14.96 -8.08 -13.26
C LYS A 182 15.89 -7.46 -14.30
N ASP A 183 17.10 -7.10 -13.88
CA ASP A 183 18.18 -6.68 -14.79
C ASP A 183 19.55 -7.23 -14.34
N GLU A 184 20.65 -6.69 -14.89
CA GLU A 184 22.01 -7.14 -14.59
C GLU A 184 22.41 -6.92 -13.11
N ASP A 185 21.78 -5.96 -12.42
CA ASP A 185 22.07 -5.63 -11.02
C ASP A 185 21.25 -6.48 -10.03
N GLY A 186 20.26 -7.23 -10.54
CA GLY A 186 19.46 -8.17 -9.77
C GLY A 186 17.96 -7.93 -9.92
N ILE A 187 17.24 -8.07 -8.80
CA ILE A 187 15.78 -7.89 -8.75
C ILE A 187 15.47 -6.52 -8.17
N HIS A 188 14.58 -5.79 -8.82
CA HIS A 188 14.06 -4.52 -8.35
C HIS A 188 12.61 -4.69 -7.94
N ALA A 189 12.24 -4.06 -6.81
CA ALA A 189 10.90 -4.12 -6.26
C ALA A 189 10.44 -2.73 -5.81
N LEU A 190 9.20 -2.38 -6.15
CA LEU A 190 8.58 -1.14 -5.68
C LEU A 190 8.07 -1.28 -4.24
N PHE A 191 8.44 -0.36 -3.35
CA PHE A 191 7.88 -0.23 -2.01
C PHE A 191 7.12 1.08 -1.88
N TYR A 192 6.14 1.11 -0.98
CA TYR A 192 5.27 2.26 -0.77
C TYR A 192 5.21 2.65 0.70
N ASN A 193 5.22 3.95 0.97
CA ASN A 193 4.96 4.48 2.30
C ASN A 193 3.46 4.78 2.50
N LEU A 194 3.10 5.24 3.70
CA LEU A 194 1.69 5.49 4.05
C LEU A 194 1.04 6.60 3.24
N ILE A 195 1.82 7.56 2.76
CA ILE A 195 1.31 8.68 1.96
C ILE A 195 1.23 8.36 0.46
N GLY A 196 1.66 7.15 0.07
CA GLY A 196 1.54 6.63 -1.30
C GLY A 196 2.72 7.00 -2.20
N GLU A 197 3.81 7.51 -1.64
CA GLU A 197 5.07 7.64 -2.37
C GLU A 197 5.64 6.26 -2.66
N GLU A 198 6.43 6.16 -3.72
CA GLU A 198 7.07 4.92 -4.14
C GLU A 198 8.58 5.07 -4.18
N ILE A 199 9.28 4.01 -3.78
CA ILE A 199 10.71 3.82 -4.02
C ILE A 199 10.90 2.50 -4.75
N GLU A 200 11.87 2.47 -5.65
CA GLU A 200 12.34 1.23 -6.25
C GLU A 200 13.67 0.87 -5.60
N GLU A 201 13.72 -0.32 -5.01
CA GLU A 201 14.94 -0.84 -4.39
C GLU A 201 15.47 -2.03 -5.17
N SER A 202 16.79 -2.10 -5.28
CA SER A 202 17.50 -3.16 -5.98
C SER A 202 18.12 -4.15 -5.00
N PHE A 203 17.94 -5.43 -5.30
CA PHE A 203 18.43 -6.56 -4.52
C PHE A 203 19.29 -7.45 -5.42
N PRO A 204 20.53 -7.79 -5.02
CA PRO A 204 21.42 -8.61 -5.84
C PRO A 204 20.87 -9.99 -6.21
N ALA A 205 19.96 -10.52 -5.39
CA ALA A 205 19.30 -11.81 -5.62
C ALA A 205 17.99 -11.90 -4.83
N THR A 206 17.11 -12.82 -5.23
CA THR A 206 15.80 -13.05 -4.61
C THR A 206 15.91 -13.36 -3.12
N GLU A 207 16.93 -14.12 -2.73
CA GLU A 207 17.18 -14.47 -1.33
C GLU A 207 17.47 -13.23 -0.48
N THR A 208 18.06 -12.19 -1.08
CA THR A 208 18.33 -10.92 -0.37
C THR A 208 17.04 -10.14 -0.16
N LEU A 209 16.17 -10.09 -1.17
CA LEU A 209 14.83 -9.51 -1.05
C LEU A 209 14.00 -10.25 0.02
N LEU A 210 14.09 -11.58 0.07
CA LEU A 210 13.34 -12.40 1.03
C LEU A 210 13.78 -12.21 2.49
N LEU A 211 14.91 -11.55 2.76
CA LEU A 211 15.25 -11.10 4.12
C LEU A 211 14.25 -10.06 4.66
N TYR A 212 13.56 -9.36 3.76
CA TYR A 212 12.53 -8.37 4.08
C TYR A 212 11.12 -8.99 4.12
N LEU A 213 11.01 -10.32 3.97
CA LEU A 213 9.76 -11.03 4.15
C LEU A 213 9.32 -10.97 5.62
N ASN A 214 8.21 -10.27 5.85
CA ASN A 214 7.67 -10.08 7.19
C ASN A 214 6.50 -11.02 7.47
N SER A 215 5.62 -11.24 6.48
CA SER A 215 4.45 -12.10 6.63
C SER A 215 4.02 -12.74 5.32
N VAL A 216 3.49 -13.96 5.42
CA VAL A 216 2.67 -14.59 4.39
C VAL A 216 1.43 -15.14 5.09
N ARG A 217 0.23 -14.80 4.62
CA ARG A 217 -1.02 -15.19 5.28
C ARG A 217 -2.16 -15.39 4.31
N ILE A 218 -3.12 -16.23 4.68
CA ILE A 218 -4.43 -16.33 4.02
C ILE A 218 -5.38 -15.35 4.70
N TYR A 219 -6.11 -14.57 3.92
CA TYR A 219 -7.06 -13.57 4.45
C TYR A 219 -8.50 -13.76 3.94
N GLY A 220 -8.71 -14.71 3.02
CA GLY A 220 -10.04 -15.07 2.53
C GLY A 220 -10.02 -16.44 1.86
N MET A 221 -11.11 -17.19 2.00
CA MET A 221 -11.26 -18.51 1.39
C MET A 221 -12.73 -18.84 1.16
N GLU A 222 -13.00 -19.45 0.02
CA GLU A 222 -14.28 -20.03 -0.35
C GLU A 222 -14.09 -21.52 -0.61
N ARG A 223 -14.86 -22.33 0.11
CA ARG A 223 -14.90 -23.78 -0.06
C ARG A 223 -16.03 -24.15 -1.00
N MET A 224 -15.70 -24.87 -2.06
CA MET A 224 -16.64 -25.45 -3.01
C MET A 224 -16.73 -26.95 -2.73
N ILE A 225 -17.94 -27.48 -2.56
CA ILE A 225 -18.17 -28.91 -2.43
C ILE A 225 -18.72 -29.39 -3.77
N ASP A 226 -18.02 -30.33 -4.40
CA ASP A 226 -18.52 -31.01 -5.59
C ASP A 226 -19.63 -31.97 -5.15
N GLU A 227 -20.88 -31.51 -5.26
CA GLU A 227 -22.04 -32.39 -5.14
C GLU A 227 -22.08 -33.31 -6.38
N LYS A 228 -21.97 -34.62 -6.13
CA LYS A 228 -22.10 -35.66 -7.16
C LYS A 228 -23.51 -35.73 -7.73
#